data_AF-A0A2Y9MYN9-F1
#
_entry.id   AF-A0A2Y9MYN9-F1
#
_cell.length_a   1.000
_cell.length_b   1.000
_cell.length_c   1.000
_cell.angle_alpha   90.00
_cell.angle_beta   90.00
_cell.angle_gamma   90.00
#
_symmetry.space_group_name_H-M   'P 1'
#
loop_
_entity.id
_entity.type
_entity.pdbx_description
1 polymer ?
#
loop_
_entity_poly.entity_id
_entity_poly.type
_entity_poly.pdbx_seq_one_letter_code
_entity_poly.pdbx_strand_id
1 'polypeptide(L)'
;MKNDTPLVAEGFLPEDGSGCTVGIQELLDHESVCVATASGDVLLCNLNTHQLECVGSVASGISVMSWSPDRELVLLATGQQTLIMVTKEFEPIMEQQIHQDDFGESKFITVGWGRKETQFHGSGGRQAAFQLQMHESALPWDDHRPQVTWRGDGAFFAMSVVCPETGPQAV
;
A
#
# COMPACT_ATOMS: atom_id res chain seq x y z
N MET A 1 -26.96 25.90 -9.76
CA MET A 1 -25.62 26.09 -10.36
C MET A 1 -24.88 24.78 -10.17
N LYS A 2 -24.30 24.22 -11.24
CA LYS A 2 -23.32 23.13 -11.09
C LYS A 2 -22.02 23.81 -10.64
N ASN A 3 -21.58 23.49 -9.43
CA ASN A 3 -20.30 23.95 -8.91
C ASN A 3 -19.31 22.84 -9.26
N ASP A 4 -18.60 23.02 -10.36
CA ASP A 4 -17.57 22.12 -10.82
C ASP A 4 -16.23 22.66 -10.31
N THR A 5 -15.41 21.83 -9.66
CA THR A 5 -14.02 22.15 -9.26
C THR A 5 -13.07 21.51 -10.28
N PRO A 6 -12.65 22.24 -11.34
CA PRO A 6 -11.92 21.64 -12.47
C PRO A 6 -10.45 21.37 -12.12
N LEU A 7 -10.13 20.13 -11.74
CA LEU A 7 -8.74 19.71 -11.46
C LEU A 7 -7.75 19.98 -12.61
N VAL A 8 -8.22 19.97 -13.86
CA VAL A 8 -7.40 20.29 -15.04
C VAL A 8 -7.05 21.78 -15.08
N ALA A 9 -8.04 22.67 -14.84
CA ALA A 9 -7.79 24.11 -14.86
C ALA A 9 -6.92 24.57 -13.68
N GLU A 10 -6.97 23.83 -12.57
CA GLU A 10 -6.12 24.03 -11.40
C GLU A 10 -4.73 23.39 -11.54
N GLY A 11 -4.45 22.68 -12.66
CA GLY A 11 -3.14 22.11 -12.97
C GLY A 11 -2.81 20.78 -12.25
N PHE A 12 -3.77 20.19 -11.53
CA PHE A 12 -3.60 18.90 -10.85
C PHE A 12 -3.86 17.69 -11.74
N LEU A 13 -4.48 17.90 -12.91
CA LEU A 13 -4.58 16.90 -13.97
C LEU A 13 -4.09 17.50 -15.29
N PRO A 14 -3.43 16.71 -16.14
CA PRO A 14 -2.97 17.17 -17.45
C PRO A 14 -4.15 17.46 -18.39
N GLU A 15 -3.98 18.47 -19.24
CA GLU A 15 -5.00 18.92 -20.21
C GLU A 15 -5.28 17.91 -21.33
N ASP A 16 -4.35 16.99 -21.57
CA ASP A 16 -4.46 15.94 -22.59
C ASP A 16 -5.43 14.80 -22.20
N GLY A 17 -5.99 14.84 -20.98
CA GLY A 17 -6.90 13.84 -20.45
C GLY A 17 -6.22 12.53 -20.02
N SER A 18 -4.89 12.48 -19.98
CA SER A 18 -4.14 11.32 -19.48
C SER A 18 -4.17 11.19 -17.95
N GLY A 19 -4.64 12.22 -17.26
CA GLY A 19 -4.76 12.28 -15.82
C GLY A 19 -5.68 11.19 -15.25
N CYS A 20 -5.29 10.62 -14.12
CA CYS A 20 -6.05 9.59 -13.44
C CYS A 20 -6.16 9.90 -11.95
N THR A 21 -7.36 9.77 -11.39
CA THR A 21 -7.57 9.76 -9.94
C THR A 21 -7.39 8.35 -9.41
N VAL A 22 -6.54 8.19 -8.40
CA VAL A 22 -6.22 6.90 -7.78
C VAL A 22 -7.24 6.53 -6.72
N GLY A 23 -7.78 7.52 -6.02
CA GLY A 23 -8.81 7.31 -5.02
C GLY A 23 -9.53 8.59 -4.65
N ILE A 24 -10.73 8.43 -4.11
CA ILE A 24 -11.60 9.51 -3.65
C ILE A 24 -12.22 9.05 -2.33
N GLN A 25 -12.22 9.92 -1.32
CA GLN A 25 -12.82 9.63 -0.01
C GLN A 25 -13.52 10.87 0.55
N GLU A 26 -14.77 10.72 0.98
CA GLU A 26 -15.47 11.75 1.74
C GLU A 26 -15.06 11.71 3.22
N LEU A 27 -14.71 12.88 3.76
CA LEU A 27 -14.32 13.12 5.14
C LEU A 27 -15.37 14.02 5.80
N LEU A 28 -16.34 13.38 6.45
CA LEU A 28 -17.52 14.06 7.02
C LEU A 28 -17.13 15.08 8.10
N ASP A 29 -16.14 14.76 8.93
CA ASP A 29 -15.68 15.62 10.01
C ASP A 29 -15.05 16.94 9.51
N HIS A 30 -14.53 16.93 8.27
CA HIS A 30 -13.93 18.08 7.61
C HIS A 30 -14.86 18.70 6.54
N GLU A 31 -16.06 18.17 6.35
CA GLU A 31 -16.99 18.52 5.26
C GLU A 31 -16.25 18.61 3.91
N SER A 32 -15.37 17.64 3.64
CA SER A 32 -14.44 17.71 2.53
C SER A 32 -14.33 16.37 1.81
N VAL A 33 -13.86 16.40 0.56
CA VAL A 33 -13.51 15.22 -0.23
C VAL A 33 -12.01 15.22 -0.44
N CYS A 34 -11.35 14.14 -0.02
CA CYS A 34 -9.95 13.86 -0.29
C CYS A 34 -9.83 13.12 -1.64
N VAL A 35 -8.91 13.58 -2.49
CA VAL A 35 -8.63 12.98 -3.80
C VAL A 35 -7.13 12.79 -3.94
N ALA A 36 -6.70 11.59 -4.35
CA ALA A 36 -5.33 11.36 -4.77
C ALA A 36 -5.26 11.20 -6.29
N THR A 37 -4.29 11.85 -6.90
CA THR A 37 -4.00 11.77 -8.34
C THR A 37 -2.83 10.83 -8.60
N ALA A 38 -2.78 10.25 -9.80
CA ALA A 38 -1.68 9.38 -10.22
C ALA A 38 -0.35 10.15 -10.37
N SER A 39 -0.41 11.46 -10.64
CA SER A 39 0.76 12.36 -10.67
C SER A 39 1.40 12.54 -9.30
N GLY A 40 0.65 12.25 -8.23
CA GLY A 40 1.17 12.21 -6.86
C GLY A 40 0.60 13.25 -5.92
N ASP A 41 -0.34 14.09 -6.37
CA ASP A 41 -0.96 15.10 -5.53
C ASP A 41 -2.12 14.54 -4.72
N VAL A 42 -2.18 14.92 -3.44
CA VAL A 42 -3.28 14.67 -2.52
C VAL A 42 -3.99 15.99 -2.27
N LEU A 43 -5.26 16.02 -2.62
CA LEU A 43 -6.09 17.21 -2.65
C LEU A 43 -7.24 17.09 -1.67
N LEU A 44 -7.53 18.18 -0.98
CA LEU A 44 -8.70 18.31 -0.14
C LEU A 44 -9.63 19.37 -0.75
N CYS A 45 -10.83 18.95 -1.14
CA CYS A 45 -11.86 19.86 -1.63
C CYS A 45 -12.92 20.07 -0.55
N ASN A 46 -13.06 21.30 -0.06
CA ASN A 46 -14.13 21.62 0.86
C ASN A 46 -15.48 21.62 0.13
N LEU A 47 -16.49 20.93 0.67
CA LEU A 47 -17.79 20.76 0.03
C LEU A 47 -18.67 22.01 0.11
N ASN A 48 -18.43 22.88 1.10
CA ASN A 48 -19.22 24.10 1.32
C ASN A 48 -18.63 25.30 0.56
N THR A 49 -17.32 25.48 0.60
CA THR A 49 -16.63 26.62 -0.03
C THR A 49 -16.16 26.32 -1.45
N HIS A 50 -16.13 25.04 -1.84
CA HIS A 50 -15.52 24.56 -3.10
C HIS A 50 -14.05 24.94 -3.25
N GLN A 51 -13.37 25.27 -2.14
CA GLN A 51 -11.93 25.52 -2.15
C GLN A 51 -11.19 24.20 -2.25
N LEU A 52 -10.21 24.18 -3.15
CA LEU A 52 -9.30 23.06 -3.36
C LEU A 52 -7.95 23.41 -2.74
N GLU A 53 -7.43 22.51 -1.91
CA GLU A 53 -6.14 22.63 -1.25
C GLU A 53 -5.28 21.40 -1.60
N CYS A 54 -4.01 21.62 -1.93
CA CYS A 54 -3.04 20.53 -2.04
C CYS A 54 -2.36 20.34 -0.68
N VAL A 55 -2.65 19.22 -0.03
CA VAL A 55 -2.17 18.88 1.32
C VAL A 55 -0.90 18.03 1.28
N GLY A 56 -0.55 17.48 0.12
CA GLY A 56 0.68 16.72 -0.06
C GLY A 56 0.94 16.38 -1.52
N SER A 57 2.21 16.17 -1.87
CA SER A 57 2.62 15.74 -3.21
C SER A 57 3.77 14.75 -3.13
N VAL A 58 3.70 13.70 -3.95
CA VAL A 58 4.68 12.63 -4.06
C VAL A 58 5.24 12.63 -5.47
N ALA A 59 6.50 13.08 -5.64
CA ALA A 59 7.11 13.25 -6.95
C ALA A 59 7.19 11.96 -7.80
N SER A 60 7.19 10.78 -7.18
CA SER A 60 7.17 9.49 -7.87
C SER A 60 5.77 9.03 -8.30
N GLY A 61 4.74 9.83 -8.02
CA GLY A 61 3.35 9.47 -8.23
C GLY A 61 2.77 8.60 -7.12
N ILE A 62 1.45 8.46 -7.14
CA ILE A 62 0.69 7.62 -6.23
C ILE A 62 -0.02 6.54 -7.05
N SER A 63 0.00 5.31 -6.56
CA SER A 63 -0.63 4.13 -7.18
C SER A 63 -1.81 3.58 -6.37
N VAL A 64 -1.83 3.82 -5.06
CA VAL A 64 -2.94 3.46 -4.17
C VAL A 64 -3.17 4.56 -3.15
N MET A 65 -4.44 4.88 -2.87
CA MET A 65 -4.89 5.60 -1.68
C MET A 65 -5.94 4.74 -0.97
N SER A 66 -5.69 4.42 0.30
CA SER A 66 -6.62 3.62 1.10
C SER A 66 -6.76 4.21 2.49
N TRP A 67 -7.98 4.59 2.85
CA TRP A 67 -8.31 5.08 4.18
C TRP A 67 -8.64 3.93 5.11
N SER A 68 -8.26 4.06 6.39
CA SER A 68 -8.74 3.16 7.43
C SER A 68 -10.27 3.26 7.58
N PRO A 69 -10.95 2.22 8.11
CA PRO A 69 -12.41 2.21 8.22
C PRO A 69 -12.99 3.34 9.09
N ASP A 70 -12.22 3.80 10.07
CA ASP A 70 -12.55 4.94 10.94
C ASP A 70 -12.19 6.30 10.34
N ARG A 71 -11.50 6.34 9.20
CA ARG A 71 -11.01 7.55 8.50
C ARG A 71 -9.96 8.35 9.27
N GLU A 72 -9.23 7.72 10.18
CA GLU A 72 -8.16 8.37 10.95
C GLU A 72 -6.78 8.22 10.30
N LEU A 73 -6.58 7.22 9.44
CA LEU A 73 -5.31 6.92 8.78
C LEU A 73 -5.49 6.84 7.25
N VAL A 74 -4.46 7.31 6.54
CA VAL A 74 -4.35 7.16 5.09
C VAL A 74 -3.08 6.38 4.75
N LEU A 75 -3.24 5.36 3.93
CA LEU A 75 -2.15 4.58 3.36
C LEU A 75 -1.98 4.96 1.88
N LEU A 76 -0.77 5.34 1.51
CA LEU A 76 -0.38 5.70 0.15
C LEU A 76 0.72 4.77 -0.36
N ALA A 77 0.52 4.14 -1.52
CA ALA A 77 1.58 3.42 -2.22
C ALA A 77 2.14 4.29 -3.35
N THR A 78 3.45 4.51 -3.39
CA THR A 78 4.09 5.43 -4.34
C THR A 78 4.65 4.70 -5.56
N GLY A 79 4.96 5.44 -6.64
CA GLY A 79 5.62 4.88 -7.82
C GLY A 79 7.06 4.40 -7.59
N GLN A 80 7.68 4.75 -6.46
CA GLN A 80 8.97 4.22 -6.01
C GLN A 80 8.82 2.95 -5.16
N GLN A 81 7.64 2.33 -5.12
CA GLN A 81 7.36 1.15 -4.30
C GLN A 81 7.58 1.39 -2.80
N THR A 82 7.31 2.62 -2.36
CA THR A 82 7.29 2.99 -0.94
C THR A 82 5.84 3.03 -0.44
N LEU A 83 5.63 2.57 0.78
CA LEU A 83 4.40 2.70 1.52
C LEU A 83 4.52 3.86 2.51
N ILE A 84 3.63 4.83 2.40
CA ILE A 84 3.55 5.98 3.31
C ILE A 84 2.23 5.87 4.08
N MET A 85 2.29 5.96 5.40
CA MET A 85 1.13 6.08 6.27
C MET A 85 1.14 7.47 6.92
N VAL A 86 0.01 8.17 6.82
CA VAL A 86 -0.22 9.48 7.43
C VAL A 86 -1.51 9.45 8.26
N THR A 87 -1.66 10.41 9.19
CA THR A 87 -2.95 10.67 9.86
C THR A 87 -3.93 11.33 8.89
N LYS A 88 -5.19 11.52 9.31
CA LYS A 88 -6.19 12.29 8.57
C LYS A 88 -5.82 13.77 8.37
N GLU A 89 -4.97 14.32 9.24
CA GLU A 89 -4.35 15.64 9.10
C GLU A 89 -3.12 15.64 8.18
N PHE A 90 -2.84 14.52 7.51
CA PHE A 90 -1.69 14.34 6.61
C PHE A 90 -0.33 14.44 7.31
N GLU A 91 -0.28 14.19 8.62
CA GLU A 91 0.97 14.09 9.37
C GLU A 91 1.60 12.69 9.19
N PRO A 92 2.89 12.59 8.82
CA PRO A 92 3.54 11.32 8.55
C PRO A 92 3.73 10.46 9.81
N ILE A 93 3.36 9.18 9.71
CA ILE A 93 3.52 8.17 10.76
C ILE A 93 4.63 7.18 10.40
N MET A 94 4.62 6.68 9.16
CA MET A 94 5.52 5.64 8.70
C MET A 94 5.80 5.78 7.21
N GLU A 95 7.04 5.50 6.82
CA GLU A 95 7.47 5.38 5.44
C GLU A 95 8.38 4.15 5.31
N GLN A 96 8.01 3.18 4.48
CA GLN A 96 8.74 1.91 4.34
C GLN A 96 8.72 1.39 2.91
N GLN A 97 9.79 0.70 2.50
CA GLN A 97 9.79 -0.03 1.23
C GLN A 97 8.75 -1.16 1.25
N ILE A 98 7.96 -1.27 0.18
CA ILE A 98 6.94 -2.30 0.03
C ILE A 98 7.59 -3.68 -0.07
N HIS A 99 8.67 -3.78 -0.84
CA HIS A 99 9.47 -5.00 -0.93
C HIS A 99 10.56 -4.94 0.12
N GLN A 100 10.64 -5.97 0.95
CA GLN A 100 11.66 -6.11 1.98
C GLN A 100 12.54 -7.32 1.63
N ASP A 101 13.85 -7.12 1.67
CA ASP A 101 14.84 -8.18 1.42
C ASP A 101 14.91 -9.19 2.58
N ASP A 102 14.42 -8.82 3.76
CA ASP A 102 14.40 -9.67 4.95
C ASP A 102 12.96 -10.02 5.32
N PHE A 103 12.74 -11.28 5.67
CA PHE A 103 11.50 -11.69 6.34
C PHE A 103 11.49 -10.88 7.65
N GLY A 104 10.56 -9.92 7.80
CA GLY A 104 10.52 -8.97 8.92
C GLY A 104 10.56 -9.61 10.32
N GLU A 105 10.25 -8.87 11.39
CA GLU A 105 10.47 -9.33 12.78
C GLU A 105 9.82 -10.68 13.19
N SER A 106 8.95 -11.26 12.35
CA SER A 106 8.41 -12.61 12.47
C SER A 106 9.34 -13.70 11.92
N LYS A 107 10.59 -13.71 12.38
CA LYS A 107 11.42 -14.93 12.33
C LYS A 107 10.66 -16.05 13.04
N PHE A 108 10.56 -17.23 12.42
CA PHE A 108 9.97 -18.41 13.06
C PHE A 108 10.55 -18.55 14.47
N ILE A 109 9.72 -18.29 15.49
CA ILE A 109 10.06 -18.62 16.87
C ILE A 109 10.04 -20.14 16.91
N THR A 110 11.19 -20.74 16.66
CA THR A 110 11.37 -22.17 16.85
C THR A 110 11.19 -22.38 18.35
N VAL A 111 10.03 -22.91 18.76
CA VAL A 111 9.60 -23.07 20.16
C VAL A 111 10.42 -24.13 20.92
N GLY A 112 11.70 -24.32 20.59
CA GLY A 112 12.59 -25.27 21.25
C GLY A 112 12.30 -26.75 20.94
N TRP A 113 11.33 -27.04 20.06
CA TRP A 113 10.97 -28.40 19.61
C TRP A 113 12.06 -29.10 18.77
N GLY A 114 13.22 -28.46 18.55
CA GLY A 114 14.40 -29.00 17.85
C GLY A 114 15.64 -29.13 18.73
N ARG A 115 15.54 -29.00 20.06
CA ARG A 115 16.68 -29.26 20.96
C ARG A 115 16.97 -30.76 21.01
N LYS A 116 18.25 -31.12 21.16
CA LYS A 116 18.70 -32.52 21.20
C LYS A 116 18.02 -33.32 22.33
N GLU A 117 17.61 -32.64 23.40
CA GLU A 117 16.87 -33.23 24.52
C GLU A 117 15.41 -33.61 24.20
N THR A 118 14.76 -32.95 23.23
CA THR A 118 13.33 -33.16 22.89
C THR A 118 13.11 -33.91 21.57
N GLN A 119 14.19 -34.39 20.95
CA GLN A 119 14.18 -35.07 19.66
C GLN A 119 14.03 -36.59 19.81
N PHE A 120 12.91 -37.15 19.34
CA PHE A 120 12.77 -38.59 19.12
C PHE A 120 13.66 -39.01 17.93
N HIS A 121 14.62 -39.91 18.16
CA HIS A 121 15.62 -40.32 17.16
C HIS A 121 15.07 -41.46 16.27
N GLY A 122 14.02 -41.17 15.50
CA GLY A 122 13.58 -42.06 14.42
C GLY A 122 14.58 -42.00 13.25
N SER A 123 15.32 -43.08 13.01
CA SER A 123 16.44 -43.17 12.05
C SER A 123 16.04 -43.15 10.55
N GLY A 124 14.84 -42.67 10.19
CA GLY A 124 14.21 -43.01 8.90
C GLY A 124 13.65 -41.88 8.03
N GLY A 125 13.99 -40.60 8.18
CA GLY A 125 13.27 -39.60 7.36
C GLY A 125 13.76 -38.15 7.33
N ARG A 126 15.08 -37.88 7.28
CA ARG A 126 15.60 -36.50 7.35
C ARG A 126 16.08 -35.90 6.02
N GLN A 127 15.62 -36.42 4.88
CA GLN A 127 15.96 -35.90 3.54
C GLN A 127 14.79 -35.30 2.74
N ALA A 128 13.60 -35.13 3.33
CA ALA A 128 12.37 -34.87 2.55
C ALA A 128 11.73 -33.48 2.69
N ALA A 129 12.36 -32.44 3.23
CA ALA A 129 11.65 -31.17 3.46
C ALA A 129 12.51 -29.89 3.33
N PHE A 130 13.28 -29.78 2.26
CA PHE A 130 13.67 -28.47 1.72
C PHE A 130 13.12 -28.39 0.30
N GLN A 131 11.80 -28.20 0.18
CA GLN A 131 11.28 -27.67 -1.07
C GLN A 131 11.79 -26.23 -1.14
N LEU A 132 12.74 -25.96 -2.05
CA LEU A 132 12.96 -24.61 -2.54
C LEU A 132 11.58 -24.08 -2.94
N GLN A 133 11.09 -23.05 -2.27
CA GLN A 133 9.92 -22.34 -2.74
C GLN A 133 10.30 -21.74 -4.09
N MET A 134 9.92 -22.41 -5.18
CA MET A 134 9.99 -21.80 -6.50
C MET A 134 9.07 -20.59 -6.45
N HIS A 135 9.63 -19.42 -6.76
CA HIS A 135 8.84 -18.22 -6.86
C HIS A 135 7.97 -18.37 -8.11
N GLU A 136 6.67 -18.52 -7.91
CA GLU A 136 5.72 -18.50 -9.02
C GLU A 136 5.57 -17.05 -9.48
N SER A 137 5.83 -16.80 -10.76
CA SER A 137 5.56 -15.49 -11.36
C SER A 137 4.06 -15.21 -11.33
N ALA A 138 3.70 -13.93 -11.33
CA ALA A 138 2.31 -13.52 -11.48
C ALA A 138 1.71 -14.11 -12.76
N LEU A 139 0.41 -14.40 -12.70
CA LEU A 139 -0.32 -14.99 -13.81
C LEU A 139 -0.39 -14.00 -14.99
N PRO A 140 -0.50 -14.47 -16.25
CA PRO A 140 -0.51 -13.59 -17.42
C PRO A 140 -1.65 -12.56 -17.48
N TRP A 141 -2.68 -12.73 -16.66
CA TRP A 141 -3.85 -11.85 -16.57
C TRP A 141 -3.89 -11.04 -15.27
N ASP A 142 -2.85 -11.14 -14.44
CA ASP A 142 -2.69 -10.29 -13.28
C ASP A 142 -2.52 -8.83 -13.72
N ASP A 143 -3.18 -7.89 -13.05
CA ASP A 143 -3.09 -6.47 -13.39
C ASP A 143 -1.89 -5.78 -12.75
N HIS A 144 -1.14 -6.51 -11.92
CA HIS A 144 0.02 -6.07 -11.15
C HIS A 144 -0.27 -4.87 -10.23
N ARG A 145 -1.54 -4.56 -9.96
CA ARG A 145 -1.92 -3.39 -9.18
C ARG A 145 -1.83 -3.71 -7.69
N PRO A 146 -1.14 -2.88 -6.89
CA PRO A 146 -1.16 -3.06 -5.45
C PRO A 146 -2.60 -2.94 -4.92
N GLN A 147 -2.99 -3.84 -4.03
CA GLN A 147 -4.31 -3.84 -3.39
C GLN A 147 -4.14 -3.74 -1.89
N VAL A 148 -4.98 -2.94 -1.25
CA VAL A 148 -4.95 -2.73 0.20
C VAL A 148 -6.31 -3.05 0.79
N THR A 149 -6.29 -3.78 1.90
CA THR A 149 -7.50 -4.04 2.69
C THR A 149 -7.22 -3.78 4.16
N TRP A 150 -8.23 -3.28 4.86
CA TRP A 150 -8.14 -3.01 6.30
C TRP A 150 -8.94 -4.04 7.09
N ARG A 151 -8.43 -4.36 8.28
CA ARG A 151 -9.24 -5.03 9.28
C ARG A 151 -10.34 -4.08 9.74
N GLY A 152 -11.53 -4.61 10.04
CA GLY A 152 -12.72 -3.79 10.33
C GLY A 152 -12.59 -2.84 11.53
N ASP A 153 -11.61 -3.06 12.42
CA ASP A 153 -11.31 -2.19 13.56
C ASP A 153 -10.17 -1.18 13.27
N GLY A 154 -9.65 -1.12 12.04
CA GLY A 154 -8.62 -0.18 11.60
C GLY A 154 -7.21 -0.44 12.14
N ALA A 155 -7.01 -1.39 13.04
CA ALA A 155 -5.73 -1.59 13.71
C ALA A 155 -4.66 -2.27 12.82
N PHE A 156 -5.06 -2.94 11.75
CA PHE A 156 -4.16 -3.62 10.82
C PHE A 156 -4.66 -3.49 9.39
N PHE A 157 -3.74 -3.57 8.45
CA PHE A 157 -4.01 -3.67 7.03
C PHE A 157 -3.20 -4.81 6.40
N ALA A 158 -3.62 -5.25 5.24
CA ALA A 158 -2.87 -6.15 4.37
C ALA A 158 -2.70 -5.49 3.00
N MET A 159 -1.50 -5.61 2.44
CA MET A 159 -1.18 -5.19 1.08
C MET A 159 -0.83 -6.41 0.24
N SER A 160 -1.44 -6.53 -0.93
CA SER A 160 -1.06 -7.46 -1.98
C SER A 160 -0.33 -6.69 -3.07
N VAL A 161 0.82 -7.19 -3.50
CA VAL A 161 1.67 -6.56 -4.52
C VAL A 161 2.46 -7.65 -5.23
N VAL A 162 2.66 -7.50 -6.53
CA VAL A 162 3.57 -8.37 -7.28
C VAL A 162 4.97 -7.77 -7.21
N CYS A 163 5.92 -8.56 -6.70
CA CYS A 163 7.33 -8.16 -6.66
C CYS A 163 7.98 -8.32 -8.04
N PRO A 164 8.54 -7.25 -8.64
CA PRO A 164 9.19 -7.34 -9.95
C PRO A 164 10.51 -8.12 -9.90
N GLU A 165 11.13 -8.26 -8.73
CA GLU A 165 12.46 -8.86 -8.51
C GLU A 165 12.47 -10.39 -8.49
N THR A 166 11.41 -11.08 -8.94
CA THR A 166 11.41 -12.55 -8.97
C THR A 166 11.97 -13.08 -10.28
N GLY A 167 13.18 -12.61 -10.59
CA GLY A 167 14.16 -13.37 -11.37
C GLY A 167 14.85 -14.42 -10.46
N PRO A 168 15.51 -15.45 -11.04
CA PRO A 168 16.02 -16.57 -10.27
C PRO A 168 17.09 -16.12 -9.26
N GLN A 169 16.73 -16.10 -7.98
CA GLN A 169 17.72 -16.10 -6.91
C GLN A 169 18.27 -17.53 -6.78
N ALA A 170 19.45 -17.74 -7.34
CA ALA A 170 20.25 -18.92 -7.04
C ALA A 170 20.81 -18.78 -5.61
N VAL A 171 20.42 -19.70 -4.73
CA VAL A 171 21.21 -20.10 -3.55
C VAL A 171 22.13 -21.25 -3.93
#